data_AF-A0A7R9PGG0-F1
#
_entry.id   AF-A0A7R9PGG0-F1
#
_cell.length_a   1.000
_cell.length_b   1.000
_cell.length_c   1.000
_cell.angle_alpha   90.00
_cell.angle_beta   90.00
_cell.angle_gamma   90.00
#
_symmetry.space_group_name_H-M   'P 1'
#
loop_
_entity.id
_entity.type
_entity.pdbx_description
1 polymer ?
#
loop_
_entity_poly.entity_id
_entity_poly.type
_entity_poly.pdbx_seq_one_letter_code
_entity_poly.pdbx_strand_id
1 'polypeptide(L)'
;MGPYSNLPVMVWFHWGAFAFGSADLNPGHLMDLGVVVVSVQYRLNVFEQNECCPRFLRVYKYRGSYSTVVDGCVLCTGFLSLEGTDVPGNAGLKDQVAALRWINKHINQFGGDENRVTLFGCSAGGSSVHFHVLSPLSTGRECPLSRQ
;
A
#
# COMPACT_ATOMS: atom_id res chain seq x y z
N MET A 1 -0.38 -28.49 6.67
CA MET A 1 0.06 -27.11 6.44
C MET A 1 1.48 -26.98 7.00
N GLY A 2 2.44 -26.48 6.22
CA GLY A 2 3.84 -26.36 6.68
C GLY A 2 4.04 -25.17 7.62
N PRO A 3 5.18 -25.07 8.34
CA PRO A 3 5.46 -24.01 9.32
C PRO A 3 5.52 -22.58 8.75
N TYR A 4 5.37 -22.42 7.43
CA TYR A 4 5.44 -21.13 6.71
C TYR A 4 4.14 -20.80 5.96
N SER A 5 3.01 -21.20 6.52
CA SER A 5 1.67 -20.90 6.02
C SER A 5 0.84 -20.21 7.10
N ASN A 6 -0.07 -19.33 6.67
CA ASN A 6 -0.95 -18.56 7.54
C ASN A 6 -0.23 -17.60 8.52
N LEU A 7 0.85 -16.97 8.04
CA LEU A 7 1.67 -16.05 8.82
C LEU A 7 1.00 -14.67 8.95
N PRO A 8 1.19 -13.93 10.06
CA PRO A 8 0.78 -12.53 10.14
C PRO A 8 1.41 -11.71 9.01
N VAL A 9 0.67 -10.72 8.52
CA VAL A 9 1.09 -9.82 7.44
C VAL A 9 1.29 -8.43 8.02
N MET A 10 2.48 -7.87 7.86
CA MET A 10 2.79 -6.49 8.24
C MET A 10 2.94 -5.62 6.99
N VAL A 11 2.09 -4.62 6.84
CA VAL A 11 2.07 -3.73 5.68
C VAL A 11 2.67 -2.39 6.06
N TRP A 12 3.77 -2.03 5.39
CA TRP A 12 4.51 -0.82 5.66
C TRP A 12 4.19 0.27 4.64
N PHE A 13 3.80 1.45 5.16
CA PHE A 13 3.77 2.68 4.41
C PHE A 13 4.97 3.55 4.76
N HIS A 14 5.70 3.99 3.74
CA HIS A 14 6.89 4.80 3.94
C HIS A 14 6.56 6.22 4.46
N TRP A 15 7.56 6.90 4.98
CA TRP A 15 7.44 8.28 5.47
C TRP A 15 7.70 9.28 4.33
N GLY A 16 7.87 10.56 4.65
CA GLY A 16 8.37 11.57 3.70
C GLY A 16 7.34 12.60 3.26
N ALA A 17 6.50 13.04 4.20
CA ALA A 17 5.54 14.16 4.05
C ALA A 17 4.66 14.08 2.79
N PHE A 18 4.41 12.87 2.28
CA PHE A 18 3.73 12.64 1.01
C PHE A 18 4.42 13.25 -0.22
N ALA A 19 5.67 13.69 -0.10
CA ALA A 19 6.45 14.36 -1.13
C ALA A 19 7.69 13.55 -1.57
N PHE A 20 8.22 12.71 -0.69
CA PHE A 20 9.40 11.89 -0.94
C PHE A 20 9.31 10.57 -0.16
N GLY A 21 10.27 9.67 -0.37
CA GLY A 21 10.36 8.35 0.26
C GLY A 21 10.20 7.19 -0.72
N SER A 22 10.49 5.98 -0.25
CA SER A 22 10.37 4.76 -1.04
C SER A 22 10.07 3.52 -0.19
N ALA A 23 9.64 2.46 -0.86
CA ALA A 23 9.29 1.15 -0.33
C ALA A 23 10.54 0.30 -0.08
N ASP A 24 11.74 0.89 -0.17
CA ASP A 24 13.02 0.25 0.13
C ASP A 24 13.18 0.10 1.65
N LEU A 25 12.30 -0.69 2.25
CA LEU A 25 12.45 -1.16 3.61
C LEU A 25 13.48 -2.30 3.61
N ASN A 26 14.36 -2.33 4.61
CA ASN A 26 15.12 -3.52 4.96
C ASN A 26 14.35 -4.28 6.05
N PRO A 27 13.65 -5.39 5.74
CA PRO A 27 12.76 -6.05 6.69
C PRO A 27 13.47 -7.18 7.46
N GLY A 28 14.79 -7.30 7.40
CA GLY A 28 15.55 -8.44 7.97
C GLY A 28 15.10 -8.87 9.36
N HIS A 29 15.16 -7.95 10.33
CA HIS A 29 14.74 -8.23 11.71
C HIS A 29 13.25 -8.54 11.86
N LEU A 30 12.39 -8.05 10.97
CA LEU A 30 10.96 -8.35 11.01
C LEU A 30 10.70 -9.77 10.49
N MET A 31 11.39 -10.20 9.43
CA MET A 31 11.21 -11.54 8.86
C MET A 31 11.62 -12.65 9.83
N ASP A 32 12.55 -12.38 10.75
CA ASP A 32 12.96 -13.32 11.81
C ASP A 32 11.84 -13.60 12.82
N LEU A 33 10.82 -12.72 12.89
CA LEU A 33 9.65 -12.89 13.77
C LEU A 33 8.59 -13.84 13.19
N GLY A 34 8.83 -14.41 12.01
CA GLY A 34 7.87 -15.30 11.36
C GLY A 34 6.65 -14.55 10.81
N VAL A 35 6.86 -13.39 10.21
CA VAL A 35 5.82 -12.60 9.53
C VAL A 35 6.12 -12.44 8.04
N VAL A 36 5.07 -12.15 7.26
CA VAL A 36 5.21 -11.64 5.89
C VAL A 36 5.21 -10.13 5.96
N VAL A 37 6.22 -9.49 5.38
CA VAL A 37 6.29 -8.02 5.32
C VAL A 37 5.98 -7.56 3.91
N VAL A 38 5.07 -6.60 3.76
CA VAL A 38 4.74 -5.97 2.48
C VAL A 38 5.09 -4.50 2.56
N SER A 39 6.05 -4.03 1.75
CA SER A 39 6.30 -2.59 1.60
C SER A 39 5.56 -2.06 0.37
N VAL A 40 4.92 -0.90 0.55
CA VAL A 40 4.03 -0.32 -0.47
C VAL A 40 4.63 0.96 -1.04
N GLN A 41 4.81 1.00 -2.37
CA GLN A 41 4.98 2.26 -3.09
C GLN A 41 3.64 2.90 -3.41
N TYR A 42 3.57 4.21 -3.21
CA TYR A 42 2.43 5.02 -3.59
C TYR A 42 2.89 6.36 -4.16
N ARG A 43 2.03 7.02 -4.92
CA ARG A 43 2.36 8.32 -5.55
C ARG A 43 2.58 9.41 -4.51
N LEU A 44 3.52 10.29 -4.82
CA LEU A 44 3.96 11.40 -4.00
C LEU A 44 3.81 12.72 -4.76
N ASN A 45 3.91 13.82 -4.01
CA ASN A 45 3.82 15.20 -4.48
C ASN A 45 2.43 15.63 -5.00
N VAL A 46 2.31 16.95 -5.15
CA VAL A 46 1.12 17.62 -5.68
C VAL A 46 1.21 17.85 -7.20
N PHE A 47 2.43 17.91 -7.77
CA PHE A 47 2.69 18.09 -9.20
C PHE A 47 3.50 16.93 -9.77
N GLU A 48 3.18 16.54 -11.00
CA GLU A 48 3.70 15.38 -11.72
C GLU A 48 5.16 15.59 -12.15
N GLN A 49 6.05 14.64 -11.85
CA GLN A 49 7.15 14.31 -12.76
C GLN A 49 6.56 13.26 -13.70
N ASN A 50 6.66 13.49 -15.01
CA ASN A 50 6.01 12.76 -16.11
C ASN A 50 6.43 11.28 -16.28
N GLU A 51 6.78 10.59 -15.20
CA GLU A 51 6.94 9.14 -15.20
C GLU A 51 5.95 8.55 -14.21
N CYS A 52 4.98 7.83 -14.76
CA CYS A 52 4.04 7.05 -13.99
C CYS A 52 4.83 6.03 -13.16
N CYS A 53 5.09 6.35 -11.89
CA CYS A 53 5.81 5.43 -11.03
C CYS A 53 4.95 4.16 -10.91
N PRO A 54 5.43 2.98 -11.37
CA PRO A 54 4.64 1.77 -11.26
C PRO A 54 4.31 1.55 -9.79
N ARG A 55 3.06 1.20 -9.48
CA ARG A 55 2.69 0.79 -8.12
C ARG A 55 3.37 -0.54 -7.84
N PHE A 56 4.48 -0.47 -7.09
CA PHE A 56 5.20 -1.66 -6.67
C PHE A 56 4.75 -2.08 -5.28
N LEU A 57 4.47 -3.36 -5.16
CA LEU A 57 4.48 -4.05 -3.88
C LEU A 57 5.73 -4.90 -3.81
N ARG A 58 6.44 -4.81 -2.70
CA ARG A 58 7.49 -5.79 -2.38
C ARG A 58 7.02 -6.62 -1.21
N VAL A 59 6.97 -7.92 -1.42
CA VAL A 59 6.56 -8.94 -0.46
C VAL A 59 7.81 -9.68 -0.01
N TYR A 60 8.05 -9.68 1.29
CA TYR A 60 9.21 -10.27 1.94
C TYR A 60 8.77 -11.39 2.86
N LYS A 61 9.52 -12.49 2.83
CA LYS A 61 9.29 -13.68 3.65
C LYS A 61 10.63 -14.22 4.14
N TYR A 62 10.61 -14.96 5.26
CA TYR A 62 11.80 -15.68 5.72
C TYR A 62 12.47 -16.46 4.57
N ARG A 63 13.74 -16.14 4.28
CA ARG A 63 14.57 -16.68 3.17
C ARG A 63 14.09 -16.36 1.73
N GLY A 64 13.31 -15.30 1.51
CA GLY A 64 12.95 -14.89 0.15
C GLY A 64 12.33 -13.49 0.03
N SER A 65 12.49 -12.87 -1.14
CA SER A 65 11.89 -11.58 -1.48
C SER A 65 11.25 -11.66 -2.87
N TYR A 66 10.06 -11.10 -3.01
CA TYR A 66 9.29 -11.05 -4.25
C TYR A 66 8.86 -9.61 -4.51
N SER A 67 9.05 -9.12 -5.73
CA SER A 67 8.54 -7.81 -6.16
C SER A 67 7.48 -8.03 -7.22
N THR A 68 6.32 -7.41 -7.05
CA THR A 68 5.23 -7.48 -8.03
C THR A 68 4.72 -6.08 -8.34
N VAL A 69 4.40 -5.86 -9.61
CA VAL A 69 3.72 -4.66 -10.07
C VAL A 69 2.22 -4.88 -9.88
N VAL A 70 1.53 -3.91 -9.30
CA VAL A 70 0.07 -3.89 -9.26
C VAL A 70 -0.40 -2.89 -10.32
N ASP A 71 -0.78 -3.41 -11.48
CA ASP A 71 -0.99 -2.71 -12.76
C ASP A 71 -1.59 -1.29 -12.72
N GLY A 72 -1.16 -0.46 -13.69
CA GLY A 72 -2.06 0.38 -14.51
C GLY A 72 -2.02 1.89 -14.30
N CYS A 73 -1.14 2.59 -15.01
CA CYS A 73 -1.13 4.05 -15.09
C CYS A 73 -2.44 4.61 -15.64
N VAL A 74 -3.06 5.56 -14.91
CA VAL A 74 -3.87 6.64 -15.49
C VAL A 74 -3.52 7.90 -14.70
N LEU A 75 -3.11 8.94 -15.42
CA LEU A 75 -2.76 10.31 -15.00
C LEU A 75 -3.23 10.66 -13.58
N CYS A 76 -2.33 10.76 -12.59
CA CYS A 76 -2.68 11.58 -11.42
C CYS A 76 -1.46 12.12 -10.67
N THR A 77 -1.52 13.42 -10.46
CA THR A 77 -1.04 14.14 -9.29
C THR A 77 -1.31 13.37 -7.98
N GLY A 78 -0.30 13.23 -7.10
CA GLY A 78 -0.39 12.37 -5.91
C GLY A 78 -1.47 12.80 -4.92
N PHE A 79 -1.63 14.10 -4.67
CA PHE A 79 -2.58 14.62 -3.67
C PHE A 79 -3.42 15.82 -4.15
N LEU A 80 -3.22 16.32 -5.37
CA LEU A 80 -3.95 17.49 -5.89
C LEU A 80 -5.43 17.16 -6.10
N SER A 81 -6.32 18.01 -5.56
CA SER A 81 -7.76 17.96 -5.82
C SER A 81 -8.17 19.20 -6.62
N LEU A 82 -8.87 19.00 -7.73
CA LEU A 82 -9.48 20.07 -8.52
C LEU A 82 -10.99 19.83 -8.57
N GLU A 83 -11.76 20.74 -7.98
CA GLU A 83 -13.22 20.64 -7.98
C GLU A 83 -13.78 20.71 -9.41
N GLY A 84 -14.74 19.84 -9.72
CA GLY A 84 -15.41 19.81 -11.03
C GLY A 84 -14.60 19.21 -12.19
N THR A 85 -13.49 18.52 -11.91
CA THR A 85 -12.69 17.81 -12.93
C THR A 85 -12.48 16.34 -12.55
N ASP A 86 -11.91 15.54 -13.46
CA ASP A 86 -11.54 14.13 -13.22
C ASP A 86 -10.34 13.94 -12.27
N VAL A 87 -9.95 14.98 -11.53
CA VAL A 87 -8.84 14.96 -10.55
C VAL A 87 -9.38 15.13 -9.11
N PRO A 88 -10.03 14.10 -8.54
CA PRO A 88 -10.68 14.15 -7.23
C PRO A 88 -9.72 14.12 -6.02
N GLY A 89 -8.41 14.25 -6.23
CA GLY A 89 -7.42 14.21 -5.14
C GLY A 89 -7.11 12.85 -4.54
N ASN A 90 -6.10 12.87 -3.65
CA ASN A 90 -5.66 11.75 -2.82
C ASN A 90 -5.29 10.47 -3.61
N ALA A 91 -4.73 10.63 -4.80
CA ALA A 91 -4.33 9.52 -5.65
C ALA A 91 -3.31 8.58 -4.96
N GLY A 92 -2.39 9.13 -4.16
CA GLY A 92 -1.45 8.36 -3.33
C GLY A 92 -2.15 7.50 -2.28
N LEU A 93 -3.16 8.03 -1.57
CA LEU A 93 -3.96 7.22 -0.63
C LEU A 93 -4.80 6.16 -1.35
N LYS A 94 -5.28 6.46 -2.57
CA LYS A 94 -5.99 5.48 -3.40
C LYS A 94 -5.06 4.36 -3.88
N ASP A 95 -3.78 4.65 -4.13
CA ASP A 95 -2.78 3.61 -4.40
C ASP A 95 -2.59 2.70 -3.20
N GLN A 96 -2.54 3.27 -1.99
CA GLN A 96 -2.47 2.49 -0.75
C GLN A 96 -3.72 1.61 -0.57
N VAL A 97 -4.92 2.10 -0.89
CA VAL A 97 -6.15 1.27 -0.89
C VAL A 97 -6.06 0.14 -1.91
N ALA A 98 -5.58 0.41 -3.13
CA ALA A 98 -5.42 -0.60 -4.16
C ALA A 98 -4.41 -1.68 -3.73
N ALA A 99 -3.32 -1.28 -3.08
CA ALA A 99 -2.35 -2.18 -2.47
C ALA A 99 -2.99 -3.09 -1.41
N LEU A 100 -3.81 -2.54 -0.50
CA LEU A 100 -4.50 -3.33 0.53
C LEU A 100 -5.48 -4.34 -0.09
N ARG A 101 -6.21 -3.96 -1.14
CA ARG A 101 -7.08 -4.88 -1.90
C ARG A 101 -6.27 -6.00 -2.56
N TRP A 102 -5.11 -5.66 -3.12
CA TRP A 102 -4.23 -6.66 -3.71
C TRP A 102 -3.71 -7.64 -2.65
N ILE A 103 -3.29 -7.14 -1.48
CA ILE A 103 -2.82 -7.96 -0.35
C ILE A 103 -3.94 -8.91 0.09
N ASN A 104 -5.15 -8.39 0.33
CA ASN A 104 -6.28 -9.22 0.73
C ASN A 104 -6.58 -10.35 -0.28
N LYS A 105 -6.42 -10.09 -1.59
CA LYS A 105 -6.69 -11.07 -2.64
C LYS A 105 -5.56 -12.09 -2.86
N HIS A 106 -4.29 -11.73 -2.62
CA HIS A 106 -3.15 -12.54 -3.09
C HIS A 106 -2.18 -12.98 -1.99
N ILE A 107 -2.24 -12.44 -0.77
CA ILE A 107 -1.19 -12.68 0.23
C ILE A 107 -1.08 -14.13 0.70
N ASN A 108 -2.19 -14.89 0.59
CA ASN A 108 -2.22 -16.34 0.80
C ASN A 108 -1.23 -17.11 -0.06
N GLN A 109 -0.99 -16.66 -1.30
CA GLN A 109 -0.04 -17.28 -2.22
C GLN A 109 1.41 -17.15 -1.73
N PHE A 110 1.67 -16.15 -0.88
CA PHE A 110 2.97 -15.92 -0.24
C PHE A 110 3.03 -16.52 1.17
N GLY A 111 1.94 -17.16 1.63
CA GLY A 111 1.83 -17.78 2.95
C GLY A 111 1.49 -16.83 4.10
N GLY A 112 1.07 -15.60 3.79
CA GLY A 112 0.46 -14.70 4.77
C GLY A 112 -1.04 -14.95 4.89
N ASP A 113 -1.63 -14.61 6.03
CA ASP A 113 -3.07 -14.71 6.32
C ASP A 113 -3.74 -13.34 6.10
N GLU A 114 -4.69 -13.27 5.17
CA GLU A 114 -5.41 -12.03 4.83
C GLU A 114 -6.28 -11.49 5.96
N ASN A 115 -6.58 -12.31 6.98
CA ASN A 115 -7.35 -11.92 8.17
C ASN A 115 -6.44 -11.42 9.31
N ARG A 116 -5.11 -11.50 9.15
CA ARG A 116 -4.12 -11.11 10.16
C ARG A 116 -3.17 -10.05 9.61
N VAL A 117 -3.76 -8.95 9.15
CA VAL A 117 -3.04 -7.83 8.54
C VAL A 117 -2.89 -6.68 9.54
N THR A 118 -1.65 -6.23 9.74
CA THR A 118 -1.31 -5.07 10.57
C THR A 118 -0.65 -4.00 9.71
N LEU A 119 -1.20 -2.78 9.74
CA LEU A 119 -0.62 -1.62 9.05
C LEU A 119 0.35 -0.89 9.98
N PHE A 120 1.49 -0.45 9.47
CA PHE A 120 2.45 0.35 10.23
C PHE A 120 3.21 1.34 9.35
N GLY A 121 3.72 2.41 9.98
CA GLY A 121 4.45 3.47 9.32
C GLY A 121 4.84 4.58 10.29
N CYS A 122 5.71 5.50 9.85
CA CYS A 122 6.14 6.65 10.63
C CYS A 122 5.83 7.96 9.88
N SER A 123 5.56 9.05 10.60
CA SER A 123 5.24 10.36 10.01
C SER A 123 4.09 10.23 9.00
N ALA A 124 4.28 10.64 7.73
CA ALA A 124 3.28 10.48 6.67
C ALA A 124 2.78 9.03 6.50
N GLY A 125 3.65 8.03 6.72
CA GLY A 125 3.25 6.63 6.72
C GLY A 125 2.39 6.27 7.93
N GLY A 126 2.66 6.86 9.09
CA GLY A 126 1.81 6.73 10.28
C GLY A 126 0.47 7.45 10.12
N SER A 127 0.46 8.63 9.52
CA SER A 127 -0.77 9.33 9.11
C SER A 127 -1.56 8.50 8.09
N SER A 128 -0.89 7.83 7.16
CA SER A 128 -1.53 6.90 6.21
C SER A 128 -2.25 5.76 6.94
N VAL A 129 -1.60 5.14 7.93
CA VAL A 129 -2.24 4.14 8.80
C VAL A 129 -3.49 4.73 9.46
N HIS A 130 -3.38 5.93 10.02
CA HIS A 130 -4.52 6.60 10.66
C HIS A 130 -5.67 6.89 9.67
N PHE A 131 -5.36 7.37 8.46
CA PHE A 131 -6.35 7.58 7.42
C PHE A 131 -7.06 6.29 7.00
N HIS A 132 -6.35 5.16 6.96
CA HIS A 132 -6.95 3.87 6.65
C HIS A 132 -7.86 3.32 7.75
N VAL A 133 -7.59 3.63 9.02
CA VAL A 133 -8.51 3.30 10.12
C VAL A 133 -9.82 4.09 10.00
N LEU A 134 -9.75 5.34 9.52
CA LEU A 134 -10.92 6.21 9.40
C LEU A 134 -11.70 6.03 8.08
N SER A 135 -11.01 5.66 6.99
CA SER A 135 -11.59 5.66 5.65
C SER A 135 -12.49 4.44 5.41
N PRO A 136 -13.73 4.63 4.92
CA PRO A 136 -14.60 3.52 4.58
C PRO A 136 -14.03 2.65 3.43
N LEU A 137 -13.20 3.24 2.56
CA LEU A 137 -12.58 2.54 1.41
C LEU A 137 -11.65 1.40 1.84
N SER A 138 -11.14 1.46 3.07
CA SER A 138 -10.26 0.44 3.66
C SER A 138 -11.01 -0.65 4.43
N THR A 139 -12.31 -0.45 4.70
CA THR A 139 -13.18 -1.43 5.38
C THR A 139 -13.89 -2.39 4.43
N GLY A 140 -13.45 -2.44 3.16
CA GLY A 140 -14.08 -3.26 2.12
C GLY A 140 -15.36 -2.66 1.53
N ARG A 141 -15.74 -1.43 1.90
CA ARG A 141 -16.89 -0.73 1.33
C ARG A 141 -16.49 -0.01 0.05
N GLU A 142 -17.32 -0.10 -0.99
CA GLU A 142 -17.12 0.64 -2.24
C GLU A 142 -17.17 2.15 -2.03
N CYS A 143 -16.53 2.90 -2.94
CA CYS A 143 -16.57 4.36 -2.91
C CYS A 143 -18.01 4.84 -3.12
N PRO A 144 -18.60 5.64 -2.21
CA PRO A 144 -19.96 6.14 -2.37
C PRO A 144 -20.14 7.01 -3.64
N LEU A 145 -19.04 7.52 -4.21
CA LEU A 145 -19.02 8.44 -5.34
C LEU A 145 -18.77 7.76 -6.69
N SER A 146 -18.75 6.42 -6.78
CA SER A 146 -18.65 5.73 -8.09
C SER A 146 -19.98 5.63 -8.85
N ARG A 147 -21.01 6.38 -8.42
CA ARG A 147 -22.30 6.50 -9.10
C ARG A 147 -22.75 7.97 -9.14
N GLN A 148 -21.98 8.84 -9.79
CA GLN A 148 -22.46 10.11 -10.35
C GLN A 148 -21.77 10.33 -11.68
#